data_AF-A0A0J8RWW4-F1
#
_entry.id   AF-A0A0J8RWW4-F1
#
_cell.length_a   1.000
_cell.length_b   1.000
_cell.length_c   1.000
_cell.angle_alpha   90.00
_cell.angle_beta   90.00
_cell.angle_gamma   90.00
#
_symmetry.space_group_name_H-M   'P 1'
#
loop_
_entity.id
_entity.type
_entity.pdbx_description
1 polymer ?
#
loop_
_entity_poly.entity_id
_entity_poly.type
_entity_poly.pdbx_seq_one_letter_code
_entity_poly.pdbx_strand_id
1 'polypeptide(L)'
;MEEKADGTMPLSERTPLLIVRVSRPPPRYPHSRLRRTCTCCLGSILVVGVILFLLPFALLPREHGSLWDYVPGAHPLPHKDWPQSEGISYKALQEILQTVPTEKKIREWSQYYTSGPHLAGKNFSQALWTKEQWDGFGLPKTSLVSYDVYINYPVDHRLALIEKDGEHSKVKFEASLEEDVLDDDSTSGLNNRIPTFHGYSASGNVTAQY
;
A
#
# COMPACT_ATOMS: atom_id res chain seq x y z
N MET A 1 -33.08 -70.64 -28.37
CA MET A 1 -32.34 -71.87 -28.67
C MET A 1 -31.11 -71.84 -27.80
N GLU A 2 -31.23 -72.40 -26.60
CA GLU A 2 -30.15 -72.46 -25.62
C GLU A 2 -29.58 -73.86 -25.72
N GLU A 3 -28.48 -73.98 -26.48
CA GLU A 3 -27.72 -75.22 -26.62
C GLU A 3 -26.95 -75.45 -25.32
N LYS A 4 -27.46 -76.36 -24.49
CA LYS A 4 -26.72 -76.89 -23.34
C LYS A 4 -25.55 -77.71 -23.88
N ALA A 5 -24.37 -77.10 -23.94
CA ALA A 5 -23.12 -77.84 -24.09
C ALA A 5 -22.85 -78.56 -22.76
N ASP A 6 -23.17 -79.85 -22.74
CA ASP A 6 -22.81 -80.79 -21.69
C ASP A 6 -21.29 -80.99 -21.68
N GLY A 7 -20.70 -80.85 -20.49
CA GLY A 7 -19.27 -80.67 -20.31
C GLY A 7 -18.54 -81.98 -20.13
N THR A 8 -17.71 -82.37 -21.11
CA THR A 8 -16.53 -83.21 -20.88
C THR A 8 -15.55 -83.02 -22.06
N MET A 9 -14.58 -82.11 -21.94
CA MET A 9 -13.44 -82.08 -22.87
C MET A 9 -12.38 -83.07 -22.39
N PRO A 10 -11.79 -83.89 -23.27
CA PRO A 10 -10.76 -84.85 -22.88
C PRO A 10 -9.52 -84.11 -22.35
N LEU A 11 -8.98 -84.60 -21.23
CA LEU A 11 -7.79 -84.04 -20.59
C LEU A 11 -6.58 -84.15 -21.52
N SER A 12 -6.00 -83.00 -21.87
CA SER A 12 -4.79 -82.84 -22.68
C SER A 12 -3.84 -81.88 -21.97
N GLU A 13 -2.53 -82.08 -22.12
CA GLU A 13 -1.43 -81.36 -21.44
C GLU A 13 -1.45 -79.82 -21.61
N ARG A 14 -2.34 -79.27 -22.44
CA ARG A 14 -2.52 -77.83 -22.68
C ARG A 14 -3.72 -77.20 -21.94
N THR A 15 -4.36 -77.93 -21.03
CA THR A 15 -5.48 -77.38 -20.24
C THR A 15 -5.00 -76.81 -18.89
N PRO A 16 -5.28 -75.53 -18.57
CA PRO A 16 -4.87 -74.95 -17.30
C PRO A 16 -5.62 -75.60 -16.13
N LEU A 17 -4.89 -76.06 -15.11
CA LEU A 17 -5.39 -76.84 -13.97
C LEU A 17 -6.38 -76.12 -13.04
N LEU A 18 -6.61 -74.81 -13.22
CA LEU A 18 -7.54 -74.02 -12.41
C LEU A 18 -8.41 -73.14 -13.31
N ILE A 19 -9.68 -73.53 -13.46
CA ILE A 19 -10.72 -72.71 -14.09
C ILE A 19 -11.49 -72.01 -12.96
N VAL A 20 -11.17 -70.74 -12.69
CA VAL A 20 -11.94 -69.92 -11.75
C VAL A 20 -13.22 -69.45 -12.45
N ARG A 21 -14.34 -70.11 -12.15
CA ARG A 21 -15.67 -69.64 -12.60
C ARG A 21 -16.04 -68.37 -11.82
N VAL A 22 -15.85 -67.21 -12.42
CA VAL A 22 -16.35 -65.95 -11.85
C VAL A 22 -17.85 -65.87 -12.10
N SER A 23 -18.66 -66.22 -11.10
CA SER A 23 -20.10 -65.97 -11.12
C SER A 23 -20.34 -64.45 -11.07
N ARG A 24 -21.26 -63.94 -11.91
CA ARG A 24 -21.68 -62.53 -11.80
C ARG A 24 -22.27 -62.30 -10.41
N PRO A 25 -21.88 -61.23 -9.68
CA PRO A 25 -22.47 -60.92 -8.39
C PRO A 25 -23.99 -60.81 -8.54
N PRO A 26 -24.78 -61.37 -7.60
CA PRO A 26 -26.23 -61.22 -7.64
C PRO A 26 -26.59 -59.72 -7.59
N PRO A 27 -27.60 -59.27 -8.34
CA PRO A 27 -28.04 -57.87 -8.29
C PRO A 27 -28.42 -57.52 -6.85
N ARG A 28 -27.62 -56.65 -6.22
CA ARG A 28 -27.77 -56.27 -4.80
C ARG A 28 -29.03 -55.44 -4.50
N TYR A 29 -29.83 -55.06 -5.50
CA TYR A 29 -31.01 -54.21 -5.30
C TYR A 29 -32.14 -54.53 -6.29
N PRO A 30 -33.36 -54.87 -5.82
CA PRO A 30 -34.45 -55.32 -6.68
C PRO A 30 -35.09 -54.21 -7.51
N HIS A 31 -35.07 -52.95 -7.04
CA HIS A 31 -35.73 -51.82 -7.69
C HIS A 31 -34.72 -50.83 -8.31
N SER A 32 -34.01 -51.26 -9.34
CA SER A 32 -32.99 -50.47 -10.03
C SER A 32 -33.55 -49.25 -10.78
N ARG A 33 -34.77 -49.34 -11.31
CA ARG A 33 -35.46 -48.24 -12.01
C ARG A 33 -35.84 -47.11 -11.05
N LEU A 34 -36.39 -47.43 -9.88
CA LEU A 34 -36.76 -46.46 -8.85
C LEU A 34 -35.55 -45.70 -8.31
N ARG A 35 -34.41 -46.38 -8.13
CA ARG A 35 -33.17 -45.73 -7.71
C ARG A 35 -32.68 -44.72 -8.75
N ARG A 36 -32.70 -45.07 -10.04
CA ARG A 36 -32.27 -44.19 -11.13
C ARG A 36 -33.17 -42.95 -11.25
N THR A 37 -34.48 -43.14 -11.19
CA THR A 37 -35.42 -42.00 -11.24
C THR A 37 -35.23 -41.10 -10.02
N CYS A 38 -35.09 -41.65 -8.82
CA CYS A 38 -34.83 -40.89 -7.60
C CYS A 38 -33.53 -40.09 -7.68
N THR A 39 -32.44 -40.67 -8.19
CA THR A 39 -31.17 -39.94 -8.37
C THR A 39 -31.27 -38.82 -9.41
N CYS A 40 -32.04 -39.01 -10.49
CA CYS A 40 -32.29 -37.96 -11.48
C CYS A 40 -33.17 -36.85 -10.91
N CYS A 41 -34.19 -37.18 -10.12
CA CYS A 41 -35.03 -36.21 -9.42
C CYS A 41 -34.22 -35.39 -8.40
N LEU A 42 -33.41 -36.05 -7.56
CA LEU A 42 -32.53 -35.36 -6.61
C LEU A 42 -31.50 -34.47 -7.30
N GLY A 43 -30.89 -34.95 -8.38
CA GLY A 43 -29.92 -34.18 -9.16
C GLY A 43 -30.56 -32.96 -9.83
N SER A 44 -31.74 -33.11 -10.44
CA SER A 44 -32.46 -32.00 -11.06
C SER A 44 -32.92 -30.96 -10.03
N ILE A 45 -33.39 -31.38 -8.85
CA ILE A 45 -33.75 -30.47 -7.76
C ILE A 45 -32.52 -29.66 -7.30
N LEU A 46 -31.36 -30.29 -7.19
CA LEU A 46 -30.12 -29.60 -6.80
C LEU A 46 -29.71 -28.57 -7.86
N VAL A 47 -29.75 -28.93 -9.14
CA VAL A 47 -29.43 -28.01 -10.24
C VAL A 47 -30.40 -26.84 -10.28
N VAL A 48 -31.71 -27.09 -10.15
CA VAL A 48 -32.72 -26.02 -10.08
C VAL A 48 -32.50 -25.14 -8.86
N GLY A 49 -32.17 -25.70 -7.70
CA GLY A 49 -31.83 -24.95 -6.49
C GLY A 49 -30.61 -24.04 -6.69
N VAL A 50 -29.56 -24.53 -7.34
CA VAL A 50 -28.37 -23.72 -7.68
C VAL A 50 -28.74 -22.61 -8.66
N ILE A 51 -29.54 -22.89 -9.70
CA ILE A 51 -29.98 -21.87 -10.64
C ILE A 51 -30.79 -20.79 -9.91
N LEU A 52 -31.78 -21.17 -9.09
CA LEU A 52 -32.59 -20.23 -8.32
C LEU A 52 -31.77 -19.43 -7.30
N PHE A 53 -30.69 -20.00 -6.76
CA PHE A 53 -29.76 -19.29 -5.88
C PHE A 53 -28.92 -18.25 -6.65
N LEU A 54 -28.53 -18.55 -7.89
CA LEU A 54 -27.72 -17.66 -8.73
C LEU A 54 -28.54 -16.64 -9.53
N LEU A 55 -29.81 -16.92 -9.81
CA LEU A 55 -30.74 -16.04 -10.54
C LEU A 55 -30.91 -14.64 -9.91
N PRO A 56 -31.07 -14.48 -8.58
CA PRO A 56 -31.09 -13.15 -7.96
C PRO A 56 -29.76 -12.41 -8.11
N PHE A 57 -28.62 -13.11 -8.14
CA PHE A 57 -27.32 -12.48 -8.43
C PHE A 57 -27.20 -11.97 -9.88
N ALA A 58 -28.01 -12.49 -10.80
CA ALA A 58 -27.99 -12.10 -12.21
C ALA A 58 -29.06 -11.04 -12.57
N LEU A 59 -30.22 -11.04 -11.92
CA LEU A 59 -31.35 -10.18 -12.28
C LEU A 59 -31.66 -9.04 -11.28
N LEU A 60 -31.23 -9.13 -10.02
CA LEU A 60 -31.47 -8.03 -9.08
C LEU A 60 -30.49 -6.87 -9.32
N PRO A 61 -30.96 -5.62 -9.28
CA PRO A 61 -30.10 -4.45 -9.38
C PRO A 61 -29.09 -4.48 -8.23
N ARG A 62 -27.81 -4.52 -8.58
CA ARG A 62 -26.72 -4.53 -7.61
C ARG A 62 -26.24 -3.10 -7.42
N GLU A 63 -26.07 -2.68 -6.16
CA GLU A 63 -25.50 -1.35 -5.86
C GLU A 63 -24.05 -1.22 -6.35
N HIS A 64 -23.36 -2.33 -6.59
CA HIS A 64 -21.95 -2.36 -7.01
C HIS A 64 -21.78 -3.21 -8.27
N GLY A 65 -21.83 -2.55 -9.43
CA GLY A 65 -21.23 -3.00 -10.69
C GLY A 65 -21.69 -4.35 -11.26
N SER A 66 -21.06 -4.71 -12.37
CA SER A 66 -21.28 -5.96 -13.09
C SER A 66 -20.43 -7.09 -12.49
N LEU A 67 -20.90 -8.34 -12.54
CA LEU A 67 -20.07 -9.50 -12.16
C LEU A 67 -18.78 -9.61 -13.00
N TRP A 68 -18.81 -9.06 -14.21
CA TRP A 68 -17.67 -9.02 -15.13
C TRP A 68 -16.53 -8.10 -14.64
N ASP A 69 -16.80 -7.19 -13.71
CA ASP A 69 -15.80 -6.28 -13.12
C ASP A 69 -14.80 -7.01 -12.20
N TYR A 70 -15.09 -8.26 -11.84
CA TYR A 70 -14.28 -9.09 -10.92
C TYR A 70 -13.51 -10.22 -11.63
N VAL A 71 -13.54 -10.26 -12.97
CA VAL A 71 -12.79 -11.26 -13.74
C VAL A 71 -11.29 -10.89 -13.74
N PRO A 72 -10.37 -11.86 -13.58
CA PRO A 72 -8.93 -11.57 -13.68
C PRO A 72 -8.60 -10.87 -15.00
N GLY A 73 -8.03 -9.66 -14.92
CA GLY A 73 -7.75 -8.80 -16.09
C GLY A 73 -8.82 -7.74 -16.37
N ALA A 74 -9.89 -7.68 -15.59
CA ALA A 74 -10.82 -6.55 -15.62
C ALA A 74 -10.16 -5.30 -15.02
N HIS A 75 -10.28 -4.17 -15.73
CA HIS A 75 -9.96 -2.84 -15.22
C HIS A 75 -11.27 -2.06 -15.11
N PRO A 76 -12.11 -2.34 -14.08
CA PRO A 76 -13.35 -1.61 -13.94
C PRO A 76 -13.05 -0.13 -13.74
N LEU A 77 -13.79 0.71 -14.47
CA LEU A 77 -13.74 2.15 -14.27
C LEU A 77 -14.19 2.45 -12.82
N PRO A 78 -13.55 3.42 -12.13
CA PRO A 78 -13.80 3.67 -10.70
C PRO A 78 -15.25 4.07 -10.38
N HIS A 79 -15.98 4.62 -11.37
CA HIS A 79 -17.43 4.80 -11.34
C HIS A 79 -17.96 4.88 -12.79
N LYS A 80 -19.28 4.70 -12.96
CA LYS A 80 -19.96 4.63 -14.27
C LYS A 80 -19.74 5.86 -15.15
N ASP A 81 -19.59 7.03 -14.53
CA ASP A 81 -19.46 8.30 -15.24
C ASP A 81 -18.00 8.72 -15.52
N TRP A 82 -17.01 7.86 -15.25
CA TRP A 82 -15.58 8.19 -15.46
C TRP A 82 -15.31 8.69 -16.89
N PRO A 83 -14.64 9.86 -17.07
CA PRO A 83 -13.88 10.63 -16.08
C PRO A 83 -14.67 11.69 -15.28
N GLN A 84 -15.99 11.78 -15.44
CA GLN A 84 -16.84 12.71 -14.66
C GLN A 84 -16.96 12.21 -13.22
N SER A 85 -16.12 12.70 -12.31
CA SER A 85 -16.30 12.47 -10.87
C SER A 85 -17.74 12.81 -10.47
N GLU A 86 -18.35 12.05 -9.56
CA GLU A 86 -19.64 12.43 -9.00
C GLU A 86 -19.55 13.87 -8.45
N GLY A 87 -20.19 14.82 -9.15
CA GLY A 87 -20.38 16.20 -8.68
C GLY A 87 -19.73 17.34 -9.49
N ILE A 88 -18.70 17.12 -10.33
CA ILE A 88 -17.98 18.23 -11.02
C ILE A 88 -17.59 17.84 -12.45
N SER A 89 -17.88 18.73 -13.41
CA SER A 89 -17.45 18.55 -14.81
C SER A 89 -15.96 18.84 -15.01
N TYR A 90 -15.32 18.23 -16.01
CA TYR A 90 -13.90 18.49 -16.34
C TYR A 90 -13.57 19.99 -16.47
N LYS A 91 -14.45 20.75 -17.15
CA LYS A 91 -14.27 22.20 -17.32
C LYS A 91 -14.31 22.94 -15.99
N ALA A 92 -15.28 22.60 -15.13
CA ALA A 92 -15.42 23.20 -13.81
C ALA A 92 -14.22 22.83 -12.91
N LEU A 93 -13.74 21.59 -12.98
CA LEU A 93 -12.52 21.17 -12.27
C LEU A 93 -11.31 22.00 -12.72
N GLN A 94 -11.11 22.16 -14.03
CA GLN A 94 -10.02 22.98 -14.56
C GLN A 94 -10.13 24.44 -14.09
N GLU A 95 -11.34 25.01 -14.10
CA GLU A 95 -11.59 26.35 -13.61
C GLU A 95 -11.26 26.49 -12.12
N ILE A 96 -11.71 25.55 -11.28
CA ILE A 96 -11.40 25.51 -9.84
C ILE A 96 -9.88 25.47 -9.62
N LEU A 97 -9.16 24.56 -10.29
CA LEU A 97 -7.72 24.41 -10.13
C LEU A 97 -6.92 25.66 -10.57
N GLN A 98 -7.44 26.42 -11.54
CA GLN A 98 -6.80 27.64 -12.03
C GLN A 98 -7.15 28.89 -11.23
N THR A 99 -8.33 28.92 -10.59
CA THR A 99 -8.86 30.14 -9.94
C THR A 99 -8.73 30.14 -8.42
N VAL A 100 -8.73 28.97 -7.78
CA VAL A 100 -8.67 28.85 -6.31
C VAL A 100 -7.29 29.21 -5.75
N PRO A 101 -6.14 28.78 -6.32
CA PRO A 101 -4.84 29.22 -5.85
C PRO A 101 -4.66 30.73 -6.03
N THR A 102 -4.28 31.43 -4.96
CA THR A 102 -4.05 32.88 -5.01
C THR A 102 -2.64 33.24 -4.56
N GLU A 103 -2.03 34.23 -5.21
CA GLU A 103 -0.69 34.73 -4.84
C GLU A 103 -0.64 35.17 -3.37
N LYS A 104 -1.71 35.82 -2.89
CA LYS A 104 -1.83 36.27 -1.51
C LYS A 104 -1.66 35.12 -0.53
N LYS A 105 -2.35 33.99 -0.74
CA LYS A 105 -2.24 32.81 0.12
C LYS A 105 -0.86 32.16 0.06
N ILE A 106 -0.27 32.08 -1.14
CA ILE A 106 1.09 31.57 -1.32
C ILE A 106 2.09 32.42 -0.53
N ARG A 107 1.97 33.75 -0.60
CA ARG A 107 2.83 34.68 0.13
C ARG A 107 2.66 34.55 1.65
N GLU A 108 1.42 34.50 2.13
CA GLU A 108 1.09 34.30 3.55
C GLU A 108 1.69 32.99 4.09
N TRP A 109 1.53 31.88 3.35
CA TRP A 109 2.04 30.58 3.78
C TRP A 109 3.56 30.49 3.71
N SER A 110 4.16 31.04 2.65
CA SER A 110 5.61 31.13 2.54
C SER A 110 6.20 31.87 3.74
N GLN A 111 5.66 33.06 4.06
CA GLN A 111 6.06 33.84 5.22
C GLN A 111 5.93 33.07 6.54
N TYR A 112 4.84 32.30 6.72
CA TYR A 112 4.67 31.48 7.91
C TYR A 112 5.73 30.39 8.02
N TYR A 113 5.95 29.61 6.96
CA TYR A 113 6.91 28.50 6.97
C TYR A 113 8.36 28.98 7.09
N THR A 114 8.68 30.19 6.63
CA THR A 114 10.02 30.78 6.75
C THR A 114 10.19 31.67 7.98
N SER A 115 9.18 31.83 8.84
CA SER A 115 9.24 32.77 9.98
C SER A 115 10.17 32.34 11.13
N GLY A 116 10.70 31.12 11.11
CA GLY A 116 11.59 30.65 12.16
C GLY A 116 12.29 29.32 11.84
N PRO A 117 13.20 28.88 12.72
CA PRO A 117 14.02 27.69 12.49
C PRO A 117 13.17 26.42 12.40
N HIS A 118 13.39 25.64 11.35
CA HIS A 118 12.55 24.49 11.01
C HIS A 118 13.36 23.21 10.77
N LEU A 119 14.46 23.06 11.51
CA LEU A 119 15.28 21.85 11.48
C LEU A 119 14.45 20.61 11.86
N ALA A 120 14.72 19.50 11.17
CA ALA A 120 14.07 18.23 11.43
C ALA A 120 14.15 17.87 12.93
N GLY A 121 13.02 17.44 13.50
CA GLY A 121 12.89 17.07 14.92
C GLY A 121 12.72 18.23 15.91
N LYS A 122 12.76 19.50 15.48
CA LYS A 122 12.55 20.66 16.37
C LYS A 122 11.26 21.44 16.11
N ASN A 123 10.62 21.24 14.97
CA ASN A 123 9.52 22.10 14.51
C ASN A 123 8.16 21.40 14.45
N PHE A 124 7.66 20.98 15.61
CA PHE A 124 6.34 20.36 15.71
C PHE A 124 5.19 21.33 15.39
N SER A 125 5.35 22.62 15.71
CA SER A 125 4.31 23.64 15.50
C SER A 125 3.93 23.79 14.03
N GLN A 126 4.88 23.81 13.10
CA GLN A 126 4.55 23.86 11.67
C GLN A 126 3.83 22.61 11.19
N ALA A 127 4.22 21.42 11.68
CA ALA A 127 3.51 20.18 11.34
C ALA A 127 2.05 20.21 11.84
N LEU A 128 1.84 20.69 13.08
CA LEU A 128 0.51 20.90 13.63
C LEU A 128 -0.29 21.92 12.82
N TRP A 129 0.32 23.04 12.44
CA TRP A 129 -0.35 24.04 11.62
C TRP A 129 -0.78 23.49 10.26
N THR A 130 0.07 22.72 9.58
CA THR A 130 -0.28 22.06 8.32
C THR A 130 -1.47 21.11 8.50
N LYS A 131 -1.46 20.32 9.58
CA LYS A 131 -2.56 19.42 9.95
C LYS A 131 -3.86 20.21 10.12
N GLU A 132 -3.83 21.33 10.85
CA GLU A 132 -4.99 22.19 11.07
C GLU A 132 -5.49 22.83 9.78
N GLN A 133 -4.61 23.22 8.85
CA GLN A 133 -5.03 23.71 7.53
C GLN A 133 -5.78 22.63 6.75
N TRP A 134 -5.27 21.39 6.74
CA TRP A 134 -5.90 20.28 6.05
C TRP A 134 -7.26 19.90 6.69
N ASP A 135 -7.34 19.91 8.02
CA ASP A 135 -8.60 19.73 8.73
C ASP A 135 -9.61 20.83 8.34
N GLY A 136 -9.15 22.09 8.28
CA GLY A 136 -9.96 23.23 7.85
C GLY A 136 -10.42 23.14 6.39
N PHE A 137 -9.66 22.48 5.51
CA PHE A 137 -10.06 22.20 4.12
C PHE A 137 -11.04 21.02 4.00
N GLY A 138 -11.33 20.31 5.10
CA GLY A 138 -12.28 19.21 5.11
C GLY A 138 -11.68 17.87 4.67
N LEU A 139 -10.36 17.68 4.75
CA LEU A 139 -9.76 16.38 4.44
C LEU A 139 -10.17 15.33 5.49
N PRO A 140 -10.84 14.23 5.10
CA PRO A 140 -11.51 13.34 6.05
C PRO A 140 -10.58 12.48 6.93
N LYS A 141 -9.27 12.46 6.64
CA LYS A 141 -8.27 11.66 7.35
C LYS A 141 -6.92 12.37 7.40
N THR A 142 -6.78 13.26 8.37
CA THR A 142 -5.54 14.00 8.59
C THR A 142 -4.97 13.65 9.96
N SER A 143 -3.71 13.21 10.00
CA SER A 143 -3.04 12.80 11.23
C SER A 143 -1.55 13.08 11.15
N LEU A 144 -0.93 13.40 12.29
CA LEU A 144 0.52 13.45 12.41
C LEU A 144 1.06 12.05 12.70
N VAL A 145 2.07 11.64 11.93
CA VAL A 145 2.75 10.36 12.11
C VAL A 145 4.20 10.64 12.48
N SER A 146 4.61 10.20 13.67
CA SER A 146 5.97 10.34 14.18
C SER A 146 6.78 9.09 13.92
N TYR A 147 8.06 9.27 13.60
CA TYR A 147 9.03 8.20 13.50
C TYR A 147 10.24 8.56 14.35
N ASP A 148 10.73 7.59 15.10
CA ASP A 148 11.96 7.73 15.84
C ASP A 148 13.13 7.44 14.88
N VAL A 149 13.90 8.49 14.59
CA VAL A 149 15.04 8.43 13.69
C VAL A 149 16.29 8.90 14.40
N TYR A 150 17.44 8.34 14.01
CA TYR A 150 18.72 8.85 14.47
C TYR A 150 19.05 10.15 13.72
N ILE A 151 19.15 11.26 14.45
CA ILE A 151 19.56 12.57 13.95
C ILE A 151 20.45 13.24 14.99
N ASN A 152 21.49 13.94 14.56
CA ASN A 152 22.40 14.67 15.44
C ASN A 152 22.17 16.19 15.37
N TYR A 153 22.44 16.87 16.49
CA TYR A 153 22.39 18.33 16.60
C TYR A 153 23.73 18.85 17.09
N PRO A 154 24.14 20.07 16.68
CA PRO A 154 25.37 20.66 17.16
C PRO A 154 25.27 20.98 18.65
N VAL A 155 26.37 20.72 19.37
CA VAL A 155 26.56 21.15 20.76
C VAL A 155 27.55 22.30 20.80
N ASP A 156 28.68 22.13 20.11
CA ASP A 156 29.73 23.14 19.96
C ASP A 156 30.52 22.89 18.66
N HIS A 157 31.14 23.92 18.12
CA HIS A 157 31.97 23.86 16.92
C HIS A 157 32.99 25.00 16.93
N ARG A 158 34.23 24.71 16.54
CA ARG A 158 35.32 25.69 16.53
C ARG A 158 36.32 25.37 15.43
N LEU A 159 36.79 26.40 14.74
CA LEU A 159 37.86 26.32 13.76
C LEU A 159 38.82 27.49 13.99
N ALA A 160 40.08 27.17 14.30
CA ALA A 160 41.08 28.18 14.58
C ALA A 160 42.43 27.82 13.95
N LEU A 161 43.11 28.84 13.41
CA LEU A 161 44.49 28.76 12.99
C LEU A 161 45.39 29.00 14.20
N ILE A 162 46.26 28.04 14.50
CA ILE A 162 47.16 28.08 15.65
C ILE A 162 48.60 28.24 15.15
N GLU A 163 49.29 29.25 15.64
CA GLU A 163 50.72 29.45 15.47
C GLU A 163 51.46 28.78 16.62
N LYS A 164 52.42 27.91 16.31
CA LYS A 164 53.26 27.23 17.30
C LYS A 164 54.62 27.89 17.34
N ASP A 165 55.06 28.27 18.54
CA ASP A 165 56.40 28.75 18.84
C ASP A 165 56.99 27.90 19.98
N GLY A 166 57.73 26.86 19.62
CA GLY A 166 58.20 25.84 20.57
C GLY A 166 57.05 25.11 21.27
N GLU A 167 57.00 25.19 22.60
CA GLU A 167 55.91 24.64 23.43
C GLU A 167 54.69 25.56 23.52
N HIS A 168 54.80 26.81 23.09
CA HIS A 168 53.72 27.78 23.15
C HIS A 168 52.84 27.72 21.90
N SER A 169 51.53 27.72 22.11
CA SER A 169 50.53 27.80 21.04
C SER A 169 49.72 29.09 21.16
N LYS A 170 49.63 29.86 20.10
CA LYS A 170 48.85 31.09 20.03
C LYS A 170 47.79 30.98 18.93
N VAL A 171 46.56 31.39 19.22
CA VAL A 171 45.50 31.50 18.20
C VAL A 171 45.80 32.72 17.33
N LYS A 172 46.05 32.49 16.04
CA LYS A 172 46.34 33.52 15.04
C LYS A 172 45.06 34.02 14.36
N PHE A 173 44.10 33.13 14.18
CA PHE A 173 42.81 33.42 13.60
C PHE A 173 41.77 32.43 14.14
N GLU A 174 40.55 32.90 14.36
CA GLU A 174 39.41 32.09 14.76
C GLU A 174 38.26 32.40 13.82
N ALA A 175 37.72 31.37 13.17
CA ALA A 175 36.59 31.51 12.27
C ALA A 175 35.33 31.79 13.09
N SER A 176 34.48 32.71 12.63
CA SER A 176 33.20 33.02 13.28
C SER A 176 32.24 31.82 13.26
N LEU A 177 32.24 31.06 12.16
CA LEU A 177 31.34 29.94 11.90
C LEU A 177 29.85 30.32 12.02
N GLU A 178 29.56 31.58 11.73
CA GLU A 178 28.22 32.15 11.74
C GLU A 178 28.04 33.03 10.51
N GLU A 179 26.81 33.06 10.00
CA GLU A 179 26.42 33.96 8.91
C GLU A 179 26.10 35.36 9.47
N ASP A 180 26.26 36.36 8.62
CA ASP A 180 25.96 37.75 8.95
C ASP A 180 24.45 37.95 9.18
N VAL A 181 24.11 38.82 10.13
CA VAL A 181 22.73 39.25 10.36
C VAL A 181 22.38 40.30 9.30
N LEU A 182 21.24 40.13 8.64
CA LEU A 182 20.75 41.00 7.58
C LEU A 182 19.57 41.83 8.07
N ASP A 183 19.62 43.14 7.85
CA ASP A 183 18.53 44.06 8.24
C ASP A 183 17.19 43.72 7.58
N ASP A 184 17.24 43.22 6.34
CA ASP A 184 16.06 42.83 5.55
C ASP A 184 15.52 41.43 5.89
N ASP A 185 16.26 40.63 6.66
CA ASP A 185 15.85 39.29 7.09
C ASP A 185 15.90 39.16 8.61
N SER A 186 14.74 39.41 9.23
CA SER A 186 14.55 39.24 10.68
C SER A 186 14.89 37.85 11.22
N THR A 187 14.96 36.82 10.37
CA THR A 187 15.26 35.44 10.80
C THR A 187 16.75 35.15 10.94
N SER A 188 17.60 35.94 10.27
CA SER A 188 19.07 35.81 10.32
C SER A 188 19.66 36.09 11.72
N GLY A 189 18.99 36.93 12.51
CA GLY A 189 19.40 37.35 13.85
C GLY A 189 18.69 36.64 15.01
N LEU A 190 17.97 35.54 14.76
CA LEU A 190 17.21 34.86 15.82
C LEU A 190 18.13 34.20 16.86
N ASN A 191 17.79 34.39 18.15
CA ASN A 191 18.53 33.79 19.27
C ASN A 191 18.53 32.25 19.25
N ASN A 192 17.52 31.65 18.62
CA ASN A 192 17.39 30.20 18.47
C ASN A 192 17.81 29.70 17.08
N ARG A 193 18.60 30.48 16.33
CA ARG A 193 19.15 30.05 15.04
C ARG A 193 19.95 28.76 15.19
N ILE A 194 19.95 27.97 14.12
CA ILE A 194 20.70 26.71 14.08
C ILE A 194 22.17 27.07 13.82
N PRO A 195 23.11 26.70 14.71
CA PRO A 195 24.53 26.94 14.49
C PRO A 195 25.02 26.24 13.21
N THR A 196 26.12 26.70 12.63
CA THR A 196 26.70 25.97 11.49
C THR A 196 27.28 24.65 11.97
N PHE A 197 26.99 23.57 11.25
CA PHE A 197 27.52 22.26 11.59
C PHE A 197 27.44 21.30 10.41
N HIS A 198 28.20 20.22 10.50
CA HIS A 198 28.13 19.12 9.55
C HIS A 198 27.37 17.95 10.17
N GLY A 199 26.24 17.58 9.55
CA GLY A 199 25.43 16.44 9.96
C GLY A 199 26.24 15.16 10.02
N TYR A 200 26.02 14.36 11.07
CA TYR A 200 26.67 13.07 11.34
C TYR A 200 28.20 13.06 11.45
N SER A 201 28.85 14.23 11.56
CA SER A 201 30.29 14.27 11.88
C SER A 201 30.59 13.69 13.25
N ALA A 202 31.72 12.98 13.34
CA ALA A 202 32.25 12.53 14.62
C ALA A 202 32.66 13.72 15.49
N SER A 203 32.36 13.64 16.79
CA SER A 203 32.84 14.60 17.77
C SER A 203 34.33 14.37 18.05
N GLY A 204 35.12 15.43 18.04
CA GLY A 204 36.54 15.37 18.38
C GLY A 204 37.25 16.71 18.25
N ASN A 205 38.40 16.84 18.90
CA ASN A 205 39.32 17.96 18.74
C ASN A 205 40.55 17.46 17.97
N VAL A 206 40.74 17.98 16.76
CA VAL A 206 41.82 17.58 15.85
C VAL A 206 42.64 18.80 15.49
N THR A 207 43.97 18.66 15.54
CA THR A 207 44.92 19.68 15.11
C THR A 207 45.84 19.07 14.06
N ALA A 208 46.01 19.73 12.92
CA ALA A 208 46.87 19.29 11.82
C ALA A 208 47.67 20.47 11.25
N GLN A 209 48.69 20.15 10.46
CA GLN A 209 49.41 21.16 9.67
C GLN A 209 48.57 21.58 8.44
N TYR A 210 48.63 22.85 8.07
CA TYR A 210 48.00 23.41 6.88
C TYR A 210 49.04 23.64 5.77
#